data_AF-A0A9D5RAF8-F1
#
_entry.id   AF-A0A9D5RAF8-F1
#
_cell.length_a   1.000
_cell.length_b   1.000
_cell.length_c   1.000
_cell.angle_alpha   90.00
_cell.angle_beta   90.00
_cell.angle_gamma   90.00
#
_symmetry.space_group_name_H-M   'P 1'
#
loop_
_entity.id
_entity.type
_entity.pdbx_description
1 polymer ?
#
loop_
_entity_poly.entity_id
_entity_poly.type
_entity_poly.pdbx_seq_one_letter_code
_entity_poly.pdbx_strand_id
1 'polypeptide(L)'
;MGKTIKKTALLTVLSLIAISFLTVFAIFVFAPKTAGDFCNDMGMKKIALSCYEREYNKTGEFDDLIFLFDYAIFEDDYGRVTEYGEIALSRTTDFEYFCAQSDLNKTDGAYPTYDYYTTAIVDAYYAQGKKQDVAVFALNHVPSKGYSETTALYYAVQLAKDDASLLKFLGDEYGNGIKWTFTGKTTFKKAIETLGYKFN
;
A
#
# COMPACT_ATOMS: atom_id res chain seq x y z
N MET A 1 58.35 1.54 -25.34
CA MET A 1 57.06 1.08 -25.92
C MET A 1 56.09 0.48 -24.90
N GLY A 2 56.52 -0.39 -23.96
CA GLY A 2 55.60 -0.98 -22.97
C GLY A 2 54.88 0.00 -22.03
N LYS A 3 55.47 1.16 -21.70
CA LYS A 3 54.80 2.21 -20.89
C LYS A 3 53.61 2.85 -21.61
N THR A 4 53.67 2.98 -22.94
CA THR A 4 52.59 3.59 -23.75
C THR A 4 51.41 2.62 -23.85
N ILE A 5 51.68 1.34 -24.12
CA ILE A 5 50.66 0.29 -24.20
C ILE A 5 49.90 0.17 -22.88
N LYS A 6 50.60 0.19 -21.73
CA LYS A 6 49.96 0.15 -20.40
C LYS A 6 49.07 1.37 -20.14
N LYS A 7 49.48 2.57 -20.56
CA LYS A 7 48.68 3.80 -20.40
C LYS A 7 47.43 3.79 -21.28
N THR A 8 47.55 3.37 -22.53
CA THR A 8 46.42 3.29 -23.46
C THR A 8 45.44 2.22 -23.00
N ALA A 9 45.91 1.03 -22.61
CA ALA A 9 45.05 -0.03 -22.08
C ALA A 9 44.32 0.41 -20.81
N LEU A 10 45.00 1.09 -19.88
CA LEU A 10 44.36 1.63 -18.68
C LEU A 10 43.30 2.68 -19.02
N LEU A 11 43.58 3.57 -19.98
CA LEU A 11 42.62 4.57 -20.44
C LEU A 11 41.38 3.90 -21.03
N THR A 12 41.56 2.90 -21.89
CA THR A 12 40.44 2.16 -22.50
C THR A 12 39.58 1.46 -21.45
N VAL A 13 40.19 0.81 -20.45
CA VAL A 13 39.45 0.17 -19.35
C VAL A 13 38.67 1.21 -18.54
N LEU A 14 39.28 2.34 -18.19
CA LEU A 14 38.60 3.42 -17.47
C LEU A 14 37.44 4.02 -18.29
N SER A 15 37.61 4.20 -19.60
CA SER A 15 36.56 4.67 -20.50
C SER A 15 35.38 3.69 -20.55
N LEU A 16 35.65 2.38 -20.62
CA LEU A 16 34.60 1.37 -20.61
C LEU A 16 33.83 1.38 -19.30
N ILE A 17 34.54 1.44 -18.16
CA ILE A 17 33.92 1.55 -16.84
C ILE A 17 33.04 2.80 -16.76
N ALA A 18 33.54 3.96 -17.22
CA ALA A 18 32.78 5.21 -17.22
C ALA A 18 31.52 5.12 -18.09
N ILE A 19 31.62 4.52 -19.29
CA ILE A 19 30.46 4.30 -20.16
C ILE A 19 29.45 3.37 -19.48
N SER A 20 29.89 2.27 -18.87
CA SER A 20 29.00 1.35 -18.15
C SER A 20 28.25 2.06 -17.02
N PHE A 21 28.93 2.88 -16.22
CA PHE A 21 28.27 3.68 -15.18
C PHE A 21 27.25 4.67 -15.76
N LEU A 22 27.59 5.34 -16.86
CA LEU A 22 26.67 6.26 -17.54
C LEU A 22 25.44 5.52 -18.08
N THR A 23 25.60 4.32 -18.63
CA THR A 23 24.48 3.50 -19.12
C THR A 23 23.57 3.07 -17.99
N VAL A 24 24.13 2.55 -16.89
CA VAL A 24 23.34 2.18 -15.70
C VAL A 24 22.60 3.39 -15.16
N PHE A 25 23.30 4.51 -14.99
CA PHE A 25 22.70 5.76 -14.54
C PHE A 25 21.55 6.21 -15.44
N ALA A 26 21.71 6.13 -16.77
CA ALA A 26 20.67 6.47 -17.73
C ALA A 26 19.43 5.57 -17.56
N ILE A 27 19.58 4.27 -17.30
CA ILE A 27 18.45 3.36 -17.05
C ILE A 27 17.68 3.80 -15.79
N PHE A 28 18.37 4.11 -14.69
CA PHE A 28 17.74 4.58 -13.45
C PHE A 28 16.94 5.89 -13.61
N VAL A 29 17.29 6.72 -14.59
CA VAL A 29 16.61 8.00 -14.85
C VAL A 29 15.48 7.86 -15.87
N PHE A 30 15.74 7.17 -16.99
CA PHE A 30 14.80 7.14 -18.13
C PHE A 30 13.86 5.94 -18.12
N ALA A 31 14.28 4.82 -17.51
CA ALA A 31 13.49 3.61 -17.36
C ALA A 31 13.46 3.13 -15.88
N PRO A 32 12.89 3.92 -14.95
CA PRO A 32 12.80 3.56 -13.54
C PRO A 32 12.24 2.16 -13.29
N LYS A 33 11.19 1.73 -14.00
CA LYS A 33 10.65 0.36 -13.87
C LYS A 33 11.67 -0.73 -14.13
N THR A 34 12.43 -0.63 -15.23
CA THR A 34 13.50 -1.58 -15.56
C THR A 34 14.62 -1.58 -14.51
N ALA A 35 14.97 -0.41 -13.97
CA ALA A 35 15.91 -0.34 -12.86
C ALA A 35 15.33 -0.99 -11.59
N GLY A 36 14.03 -0.82 -11.34
CA GLY A 36 13.30 -1.43 -10.24
C GLY A 36 13.32 -2.95 -10.31
N ASP A 37 12.97 -3.53 -11.46
CA ASP A 37 12.98 -4.98 -11.69
C ASP A 37 14.39 -5.55 -11.50
N PHE A 38 15.40 -4.89 -12.06
CA PHE A 38 16.79 -5.29 -11.86
C PHE A 38 17.21 -5.26 -10.38
N CYS A 39 16.79 -4.23 -9.63
CA CYS A 39 17.07 -4.17 -8.20
C CYS A 39 16.32 -5.25 -7.42
N ASN A 40 15.08 -5.55 -7.80
CA ASN A 40 14.28 -6.60 -7.18
C ASN A 40 14.93 -7.99 -7.38
N ASP A 41 15.37 -8.28 -8.61
CA ASP A 41 16.06 -9.53 -8.95
C ASP A 41 17.37 -9.71 -8.16
N MET A 42 18.03 -8.61 -7.80
CA MET A 42 19.23 -8.61 -6.95
C MET A 42 18.92 -8.61 -5.44
N GLY A 43 17.64 -8.66 -5.04
CA GLY A 43 17.21 -8.60 -3.64
C GLY A 43 17.30 -7.21 -3.00
N MET A 44 17.54 -6.16 -3.80
CA MET A 44 17.63 -4.76 -3.35
C MET A 44 16.24 -4.10 -3.26
N LYS A 45 15.36 -4.74 -2.48
CA LYS A 45 13.91 -4.45 -2.38
C LYS A 45 13.57 -2.97 -2.14
N LYS A 46 14.24 -2.30 -1.20
CA LYS A 46 13.99 -0.86 -0.92
C LYS A 46 14.33 0.06 -2.10
N ILE A 47 15.35 -0.30 -2.87
CA ILE A 47 15.75 0.47 -4.05
C ILE A 47 14.78 0.18 -5.18
N ALA A 48 14.35 -1.08 -5.35
CA ALA A 48 13.30 -1.45 -6.29
C ALA A 48 12.02 -0.65 -6.05
N LEU A 49 11.54 -0.60 -4.80
CA LEU A 49 10.37 0.17 -4.40
C LEU A 49 10.52 1.66 -4.73
N SER A 50 11.69 2.26 -4.49
CA SER A 50 11.96 3.67 -4.85
C SER A 50 11.98 3.90 -6.36
N CYS A 51 12.37 2.89 -7.14
CA CYS A 51 12.32 2.93 -8.60
C CYS A 51 10.89 2.81 -9.15
N TYR A 52 10.07 1.94 -8.56
CA TYR A 52 8.65 1.82 -8.90
C TYR A 52 7.88 3.10 -8.55
N GLU A 53 8.20 3.72 -7.42
CA GLU A 53 7.69 5.03 -7.03
C GLU A 53 8.05 6.12 -8.06
N ARG A 54 9.29 6.11 -8.56
CA ARG A 54 9.70 7.03 -9.63
C ARG A 54 8.98 6.76 -10.95
N GLU A 55 8.70 5.51 -11.28
CA GLU A 55 7.91 5.20 -12.47
C GLU A 55 6.51 5.78 -12.34
N TYR A 56 5.81 5.52 -11.23
CA TYR A 56 4.49 6.09 -10.98
C TYR A 56 4.50 7.61 -11.01
N ASN A 57 5.48 8.26 -10.36
CA ASN A 57 5.60 9.72 -10.38
C ASN A 57 5.88 10.30 -11.78
N LYS A 58 6.45 9.49 -12.68
CA LYS A 58 6.70 9.87 -14.08
C LYS A 58 5.47 9.65 -14.96
N THR A 59 4.75 8.53 -14.78
CA THR A 59 3.67 8.12 -15.67
C THR A 59 2.30 8.63 -15.19
N GLY A 60 2.06 8.65 -13.89
CA GLY A 60 0.75 8.92 -13.28
C GLY A 60 -0.29 7.82 -13.55
N GLU A 61 0.12 6.72 -14.16
CA GLU A 61 -0.77 5.65 -14.61
C GLU A 61 -1.26 4.82 -13.43
N PHE A 62 -2.52 4.37 -13.50
CA PHE A 62 -3.15 3.61 -12.43
C PHE A 62 -2.49 2.25 -12.22
N ASP A 63 -2.07 1.59 -13.31
CA ASP A 63 -1.42 0.28 -13.24
C ASP A 63 -0.07 0.36 -12.51
N ASP A 64 0.71 1.43 -12.73
CA ASP A 64 1.97 1.63 -12.01
C ASP A 64 1.72 1.99 -10.53
N LEU A 65 0.62 2.69 -10.22
CA LEU A 65 0.20 2.96 -8.84
C LEU A 65 -0.16 1.67 -8.10
N ILE A 66 -0.98 0.80 -8.70
CA ILE A 66 -1.36 -0.47 -8.10
C ILE A 66 -0.15 -1.38 -7.93
N PHE A 67 0.73 -1.43 -8.94
CA PHE A 67 1.97 -2.20 -8.82
C PHE A 67 2.85 -1.71 -7.66
N LEU A 68 3.04 -0.39 -7.53
CA LEU A 68 3.76 0.21 -6.41
C LEU A 68 3.10 -0.12 -5.08
N PHE A 69 1.77 -0.03 -5.01
CA PHE A 69 1.02 -0.31 -3.81
C PHE A 69 1.14 -1.78 -3.37
N ASP A 70 0.97 -2.73 -4.31
CA ASP A 70 1.19 -4.16 -4.06
C ASP A 70 2.60 -4.47 -3.58
N TYR A 71 3.60 -3.87 -4.23
CA TYR A 71 4.99 -4.10 -3.85
C TYR A 71 5.30 -3.47 -2.48
N ALA A 72 4.70 -2.33 -2.15
CA ALA A 72 4.82 -1.73 -0.81
C ALA A 72 4.17 -2.62 0.28
N ILE A 73 3.02 -3.24 -0.01
CA ILE A 73 2.40 -4.23 0.89
C ILE A 73 3.33 -5.43 1.07
N PHE A 74 3.89 -5.96 -0.02
CA PHE A 74 4.79 -7.13 0.02
C PHE A 74 6.08 -6.87 0.83
N GLU A 75 6.58 -5.63 0.83
CA GLU A 75 7.79 -5.24 1.56
C GLU A 75 7.53 -4.66 2.96
N ASP A 76 6.28 -4.70 3.43
CA ASP A 76 5.86 -4.09 4.70
C ASP A 76 6.28 -2.60 4.82
N ASP A 77 6.33 -1.87 3.71
CA ASP A 77 6.62 -0.43 3.70
C ASP A 77 5.36 0.35 4.04
N TYR A 78 5.00 0.33 5.32
CA TYR A 78 3.74 0.90 5.82
C TYR A 78 3.54 2.37 5.44
N GLY A 79 4.62 3.15 5.34
CA GLY A 79 4.54 4.55 4.92
C GLY A 79 3.96 4.67 3.50
N ARG A 80 4.55 3.94 2.55
CA ARG A 80 4.09 3.92 1.16
C ARG A 80 2.74 3.23 1.00
N VAL A 81 2.46 2.19 1.79
CA VAL A 81 1.13 1.53 1.83
C VAL A 81 0.05 2.56 2.17
N THR A 82 0.25 3.38 3.21
CA THR A 82 -0.74 4.41 3.57
C THR A 82 -0.83 5.53 2.52
N GLU A 83 0.31 6.02 2.01
CA GLU A 83 0.33 7.13 1.05
C GLU A 83 -0.28 6.75 -0.31
N TYR A 84 0.25 5.70 -0.94
CA TYR A 84 -0.20 5.29 -2.28
C TYR A 84 -1.53 4.52 -2.24
N GLY A 85 -1.85 3.87 -1.13
CA GLY A 85 -3.17 3.25 -0.92
C GLY A 85 -4.30 4.28 -0.90
N GLU A 86 -4.12 5.42 -0.23
CA GLU A 86 -5.12 6.50 -0.26
C GLU A 86 -5.24 7.14 -1.65
N ILE A 87 -4.12 7.33 -2.35
CA ILE A 87 -4.15 7.84 -3.73
C ILE A 87 -4.92 6.86 -4.63
N ALA A 88 -4.70 5.55 -4.49
CA ALA A 88 -5.41 4.53 -5.25
C ALA A 88 -6.92 4.58 -4.98
N LEU A 89 -7.33 4.64 -3.72
CA LEU A 89 -8.74 4.73 -3.32
C LEU A 89 -9.41 6.04 -3.75
N SER A 90 -8.65 7.13 -3.85
CA SER A 90 -9.16 8.41 -4.34
C SER A 90 -9.54 8.37 -5.82
N ARG A 91 -8.94 7.47 -6.60
CA ARG A 91 -9.27 7.19 -8.01
C ARG A 91 -10.42 6.18 -8.12
N THR A 92 -11.56 6.53 -7.52
CA THR A 92 -12.68 5.62 -7.26
C THR A 92 -13.08 4.77 -8.48
N THR A 93 -13.29 5.38 -9.65
CA THR A 93 -13.69 4.65 -10.87
C THR A 93 -12.65 3.62 -11.32
N ASP A 94 -11.36 4.00 -11.31
CA ASP A 94 -10.27 3.10 -11.73
C ASP A 94 -10.12 1.95 -10.73
N PHE A 95 -10.19 2.28 -9.44
CA PHE A 95 -10.05 1.32 -8.35
C PHE A 95 -11.21 0.32 -8.28
N GLU A 96 -12.45 0.79 -8.42
CA GLU A 96 -13.63 -0.07 -8.50
C GLU A 96 -13.58 -1.00 -9.72
N TYR A 97 -13.17 -0.46 -10.88
CA TYR A 97 -12.99 -1.26 -12.09
C TYR A 97 -11.93 -2.36 -11.89
N PHE A 98 -10.77 -1.99 -11.35
CA PHE A 98 -9.70 -2.93 -11.04
C PHE A 98 -10.15 -4.00 -10.04
N CYS A 99 -10.84 -3.62 -8.97
CA CYS A 99 -11.38 -4.58 -8.00
C CYS A 99 -12.35 -5.55 -8.66
N ALA A 100 -13.27 -5.03 -9.49
CA ALA A 100 -14.23 -5.86 -10.21
C ALA A 100 -13.53 -6.85 -11.15
N GLN A 101 -12.54 -6.41 -11.94
CA GLN A 101 -11.79 -7.28 -12.84
C GLN A 101 -10.98 -8.34 -12.09
N SER A 102 -10.30 -7.95 -11.01
CA SER A 102 -9.52 -8.85 -10.15
C SER A 102 -10.41 -9.89 -9.46
N ASP A 103 -11.64 -9.54 -9.12
CA ASP A 103 -12.60 -10.44 -8.46
C ASP A 103 -13.31 -11.40 -9.45
N LEU A 104 -13.34 -11.12 -10.75
CA LEU A 104 -13.98 -12.02 -11.75
C LEU A 104 -13.36 -13.42 -11.80
N ASN A 105 -12.06 -13.51 -11.55
CA ASN A 105 -11.30 -14.76 -11.65
C ASN A 105 -11.12 -15.46 -10.29
N LYS A 106 -11.71 -14.93 -9.23
CA LYS A 106 -11.59 -15.49 -7.89
C LYS A 106 -12.55 -16.65 -7.69
N THR A 107 -12.11 -17.66 -6.96
CA THR A 107 -12.95 -18.77 -6.51
C THR A 107 -13.93 -18.31 -5.43
N ASP A 108 -15.06 -19.00 -5.30
CA ASP A 108 -16.01 -18.78 -4.21
C ASP A 108 -15.29 -18.81 -2.85
N GLY A 109 -15.51 -17.76 -2.05
CA GLY A 109 -14.91 -17.60 -0.72
C GLY A 109 -13.55 -16.89 -0.69
N ALA A 110 -13.00 -16.50 -1.84
CA ALA A 110 -11.80 -15.66 -1.86
C ALA A 110 -12.08 -14.26 -1.29
N TYR A 111 -11.05 -13.68 -0.69
CA TYR A 111 -11.13 -12.33 -0.10
C TYR A 111 -11.39 -11.28 -1.20
N PRO A 112 -12.41 -10.41 -1.07
CA PRO A 112 -12.67 -9.37 -2.06
C PRO A 112 -11.45 -8.44 -2.23
N THR A 113 -11.19 -7.99 -3.47
CA THR A 113 -9.99 -7.18 -3.75
C THR A 113 -10.02 -5.86 -2.98
N TYR A 114 -11.19 -5.20 -2.95
CA TYR A 114 -11.37 -3.96 -2.19
C TYR A 114 -11.05 -4.12 -0.70
N ASP A 115 -11.58 -5.19 -0.11
CA ASP A 115 -11.37 -5.54 1.29
C ASP A 115 -9.89 -5.79 1.58
N TYR A 116 -9.16 -6.45 0.67
CA TYR A 116 -7.73 -6.75 0.81
C TYR A 116 -6.91 -5.46 0.99
N TYR A 117 -7.05 -4.52 0.06
CA TYR A 117 -6.27 -3.29 0.09
C TYR A 117 -6.66 -2.37 1.25
N THR A 118 -7.95 -2.26 1.56
CA THR A 118 -8.38 -1.45 2.71
C THR A 118 -7.93 -2.04 4.04
N THR A 119 -7.86 -3.38 4.15
CA THR A 119 -7.28 -4.06 5.32
C THR A 119 -5.78 -3.78 5.44
N ALA A 120 -5.04 -3.83 4.33
CA ALA A 120 -3.60 -3.52 4.31
C ALA A 120 -3.31 -2.07 4.74
N ILE A 121 -4.15 -1.11 4.36
CA ILE A 121 -4.02 0.28 4.81
C ILE A 121 -4.29 0.41 6.32
N VAL A 122 -5.30 -0.30 6.84
CA VAL A 122 -5.55 -0.36 8.29
C VAL A 122 -4.35 -0.93 9.04
N ASP A 123 -3.79 -2.05 8.58
CA ASP A 123 -2.62 -2.66 9.19
C ASP A 123 -1.42 -1.69 9.17
N ALA A 124 -1.19 -1.04 8.05
CA ALA A 124 -0.11 -0.05 7.92
C ALA A 124 -0.28 1.17 8.81
N TYR A 125 -1.51 1.70 8.96
CA TYR A 125 -1.78 2.77 9.92
C TYR A 125 -1.54 2.30 11.35
N TYR A 126 -1.97 1.09 11.69
CA TYR A 126 -1.79 0.52 13.02
C TYR A 126 -0.32 0.28 13.35
N ALA A 127 0.46 -0.30 12.43
CA ALA A 127 1.89 -0.53 12.57
C ALA A 127 2.70 0.78 12.73
N GLN A 128 2.22 1.88 12.15
CA GLN A 128 2.78 3.23 12.35
C GLN A 128 2.35 3.88 13.67
N GLY A 129 1.48 3.25 14.47
CA GLY A 129 0.95 3.81 15.71
C GLY A 129 -0.14 4.87 15.51
N LYS A 130 -0.66 5.03 14.29
CA LYS A 130 -1.65 6.04 13.90
C LYS A 130 -3.08 5.54 14.16
N LYS A 131 -3.41 5.26 15.43
CA LYS A 131 -4.67 4.59 15.82
C LYS A 131 -5.94 5.38 15.53
N GLN A 132 -5.87 6.71 15.59
CA GLN A 132 -7.00 7.55 15.19
C GLN A 132 -7.28 7.42 13.69
N ASP A 133 -6.21 7.43 12.88
CA ASP A 133 -6.33 7.26 11.42
C ASP A 133 -6.87 5.87 11.07
N VAL A 134 -6.49 4.82 11.80
CA VAL A 134 -7.13 3.48 11.69
C VAL A 134 -8.64 3.58 11.85
N ALA A 135 -9.10 4.22 12.93
CA ALA A 135 -10.53 4.32 13.23
C ALA A 135 -11.27 5.10 12.13
N VAL A 136 -10.77 6.28 11.76
CA VAL A 136 -11.35 7.13 10.71
C VAL A 136 -11.38 6.39 9.37
N PHE A 137 -10.26 5.79 8.97
CA PHE A 137 -10.14 5.11 7.69
C PHE A 137 -11.06 3.89 7.61
N ALA A 138 -10.99 2.99 8.59
CA ALA A 138 -11.76 1.74 8.59
C ALA A 138 -13.27 1.98 8.60
N LEU A 139 -13.69 3.03 9.32
CA LEU A 139 -15.07 3.42 9.37
C LEU A 139 -15.55 4.09 8.06
N ASN A 140 -14.71 4.89 7.38
CA ASN A 140 -15.07 5.54 6.12
C ASN A 140 -15.08 4.60 4.90
N HIS A 141 -14.35 3.47 4.95
CA HIS A 141 -14.22 2.52 3.83
C HIS A 141 -14.99 1.23 4.06
N VAL A 142 -16.18 1.32 4.66
CA VAL A 142 -17.08 0.18 4.81
C VAL A 142 -17.81 -0.06 3.48
N PRO A 143 -17.65 -1.22 2.82
CA PRO A 143 -18.37 -1.52 1.59
C PRO A 143 -19.89 -1.53 1.83
N SER A 144 -20.67 -1.39 0.75
CA SER A 144 -22.15 -1.34 0.80
C SER A 144 -22.79 -2.56 1.51
N LYS A 145 -22.11 -3.72 1.48
CA LYS A 145 -22.51 -4.94 2.19
C LYS A 145 -22.31 -4.89 3.70
N GLY A 146 -21.53 -3.94 4.21
CA GLY A 146 -21.49 -3.63 5.63
C GLY A 146 -20.32 -4.18 6.43
N TYR A 147 -20.58 -4.46 7.72
CA TYR A 147 -19.63 -5.09 8.64
C TYR A 147 -19.59 -6.62 8.45
N SER A 148 -18.54 -7.14 7.80
CA SER A 148 -18.26 -8.58 7.63
C SER A 148 -16.81 -8.91 8.00
N GLU A 149 -16.52 -10.18 8.22
CA GLU A 149 -15.19 -10.64 8.71
C GLU A 149 -14.01 -10.31 7.80
N THR A 150 -14.30 -9.96 6.54
CA THR A 150 -13.33 -9.56 5.53
C THR A 150 -13.10 -8.06 5.46
N THR A 151 -13.83 -7.23 6.20
CA THR A 151 -13.67 -5.78 6.02
C THR A 151 -12.58 -5.20 6.89
N ALA A 152 -11.99 -4.10 6.41
CA ALA A 152 -11.07 -3.28 7.18
C ALA A 152 -11.63 -2.87 8.55
N LEU A 153 -12.95 -2.62 8.65
CA LEU A 153 -13.62 -2.31 9.91
C LEU A 153 -13.64 -3.49 10.87
N TYR A 154 -13.92 -4.71 10.39
CA TYR A 154 -13.84 -5.90 11.24
C TYR A 154 -12.41 -6.12 11.73
N TYR A 155 -11.43 -5.98 10.85
CA TYR A 155 -10.03 -6.12 11.20
C TYR A 155 -9.61 -5.08 12.26
N ALA A 156 -10.00 -3.81 12.12
CA ALA A 156 -9.77 -2.79 13.13
C ALA A 156 -10.39 -3.15 14.50
N VAL A 157 -11.59 -3.76 14.52
CA VAL A 157 -12.21 -4.26 15.75
C VAL A 157 -11.43 -5.43 16.36
N GLN A 158 -10.83 -6.31 15.55
CA GLN A 158 -9.96 -7.37 16.06
C GLN A 158 -8.72 -6.81 16.74
N LEU A 159 -8.05 -5.83 16.11
CA LEU A 159 -6.91 -5.13 16.70
C LEU A 159 -7.28 -4.45 18.02
N ALA A 160 -8.48 -3.87 18.10
CA ALA A 160 -8.97 -3.18 19.29
C ALA A 160 -9.21 -4.09 20.51
N LYS A 161 -9.29 -5.42 20.35
CA LYS A 161 -9.45 -6.36 21.46
C LYS A 161 -8.34 -6.25 22.50
N ASP A 162 -7.12 -6.01 22.02
CA ASP A 162 -5.91 -5.88 22.85
C ASP A 162 -5.41 -4.43 22.93
N ASP A 163 -6.14 -3.48 22.32
CA ASP A 163 -5.78 -2.07 22.27
C ASP A 163 -6.95 -1.15 22.67
N ALA A 164 -7.01 -0.84 23.97
CA ALA A 164 -8.05 0.03 24.53
C ALA A 164 -8.07 1.45 23.93
N SER A 165 -6.93 1.94 23.43
CA SER A 165 -6.89 3.27 22.80
C SER A 165 -7.53 3.25 21.41
N LEU A 166 -7.28 2.20 20.63
CA LEU A 166 -7.96 2.01 19.34
C LEU A 166 -9.47 1.78 19.54
N LEU A 167 -9.86 0.98 20.54
CA LEU A 167 -11.26 0.77 20.89
C LEU A 167 -11.97 2.10 21.19
N LYS A 168 -11.31 2.97 21.95
CA LYS A 168 -11.84 4.30 22.26
C LYS A 168 -12.02 5.14 20.99
N PHE A 169 -11.02 5.22 20.11
CA PHE A 169 -11.15 5.97 18.86
C PHE A 169 -12.26 5.44 17.95
N LEU A 170 -12.38 4.11 17.80
CA LEU A 170 -13.48 3.50 17.04
C LEU A 170 -14.85 3.88 17.63
N GLY A 171 -14.97 3.89 18.96
CA GLY A 171 -16.19 4.28 19.64
C GLY A 171 -16.52 5.77 19.55
N ASP A 172 -15.53 6.64 19.73
CA ASP A 172 -15.66 8.10 19.65
C ASP A 172 -16.02 8.54 18.22
N GLU A 173 -15.29 8.06 17.20
CA GLU A 173 -15.54 8.39 15.79
C GLU A 173 -16.90 7.86 15.31
N TYR A 174 -17.31 6.68 15.77
CA TYR A 174 -18.66 6.16 15.50
C TYR A 174 -19.74 7.03 16.14
N GLY A 175 -19.53 7.48 17.38
CA GLY A 175 -20.48 8.30 18.16
C GLY A 175 -20.64 9.72 17.63
N ASN A 176 -19.56 10.32 17.09
CA ASN A 176 -19.53 11.69 16.59
C ASN A 176 -20.27 11.92 15.26
N GLY A 177 -20.97 10.91 14.74
CA GLY A 177 -22.00 11.14 13.74
C GLY A 177 -21.49 11.31 12.32
N ILE A 178 -20.38 10.67 11.94
CA ILE A 178 -20.19 10.30 10.53
C ILE A 178 -21.50 9.62 10.10
N LYS A 179 -22.17 10.15 9.07
CA LYS A 179 -23.53 9.73 8.68
C LYS A 179 -23.48 8.32 8.11
N TRP A 180 -23.54 7.33 8.99
CA TRP A 180 -23.48 5.92 8.65
C TRP A 180 -24.79 5.45 7.99
N THR A 181 -24.74 5.15 6.69
CA THR A 181 -25.84 4.52 5.94
C THR A 181 -25.53 3.08 5.53
N PHE A 182 -24.46 2.48 6.06
CA PHE A 182 -24.05 1.12 5.70
C PHE A 182 -24.81 0.04 6.50
N THR A 183 -25.03 -1.10 5.86
CA THR A 183 -25.69 -2.28 6.44
C THR A 183 -24.85 -2.85 7.59
N GLY A 184 -25.43 -3.23 8.74
CA GLY A 184 -24.64 -3.83 9.83
C GLY A 184 -24.06 -2.85 10.87
N LYS A 185 -24.44 -1.57 10.82
CA LYS A 185 -24.20 -0.57 11.88
C LYS A 185 -24.50 -1.08 13.30
N THR A 186 -25.64 -1.76 13.47
CA THR A 186 -26.05 -2.36 14.76
C THR A 186 -25.10 -3.48 15.19
N THR A 187 -24.59 -4.28 14.24
CA THR A 187 -23.64 -5.37 14.51
C THR A 187 -22.31 -4.82 14.98
N PHE A 188 -21.79 -3.79 14.30
CA PHE A 188 -20.58 -3.08 14.74
C PHE A 188 -20.75 -2.47 16.13
N LYS A 189 -21.86 -1.76 16.38
CA LYS A 189 -22.16 -1.19 17.70
C LYS A 189 -22.10 -2.24 18.81
N LYS A 190 -22.78 -3.39 18.60
CA LYS A 190 -22.76 -4.51 19.55
C LYS A 190 -21.36 -5.08 19.76
N ALA A 191 -20.54 -5.16 18.71
CA ALA A 191 -19.16 -5.64 18.83
C ALA A 191 -18.33 -4.71 19.72
N ILE A 192 -18.38 -3.40 19.48
CA ILE A 192 -17.69 -2.38 20.28
C ILE A 192 -18.18 -2.37 21.75
N GLU A 193 -19.48 -2.49 21.99
CA GLU A 193 -20.07 -2.64 23.33
C GLU A 193 -19.59 -3.91 24.04
N THR A 194 -19.45 -5.03 23.30
CA THR A 194 -18.95 -6.30 23.84
C THR A 194 -17.49 -6.21 24.27
N LEU A 195 -16.70 -5.37 23.60
CA LEU A 195 -15.31 -5.06 23.98
C LEU A 195 -15.22 -4.07 25.16
N GLY A 196 -16.35 -3.60 25.69
CA GLY A 196 -16.42 -2.79 26.91
C GLY A 196 -16.54 -1.28 26.70
N TYR A 197 -16.65 -0.81 25.45
CA TYR A 197 -16.90 0.61 25.18
C TYR A 197 -18.37 0.96 25.43
N LYS A 198 -18.62 2.10 26.07
CA LYS A 198 -19.97 2.60 26.34
C LYS A 198 -20.20 3.87 25.55
N PHE A 199 -21.14 3.83 24.61
CA PHE A 199 -21.61 5.02 23.92
C PHE A 199 -22.38 5.90 24.91
N ASN A 200 -22.01 7.18 24.99
CA ASN A 200 -22.73 8.19 25.77
C ASN A 200 -23.95 8.72 25.01
#